data_AF-A0A1A7Z4V8-F1
#
_entry.id   AF-A0A1A7Z4V8-F1
#
_cell.length_a   1.000
_cell.length_b   1.000
_cell.length_c   1.000
_cell.angle_alpha   90.00
_cell.angle_beta   90.00
_cell.angle_gamma   90.00
#
_symmetry.space_group_name_H-M   'P 1'
#
loop_
_entity.id
_entity.type
_entity.pdbx_description
1 polymer ?
#
loop_
_entity_poly.entity_id
_entity_poly.type
_entity_poly.pdbx_seq_one_letter_code
_entity_poly.pdbx_strand_id
1 'polypeptide(L)'
;YFPRLGRYNLNFYDADRACRDQDAVVASVDQLHDAFQEGMNWCNAGWLSDGSVQYPITSPREPCGGKNTAPGIRSYGLRDKDKNHYDVFCFSSHYNGRFYYLIHPSKLTYDEAVRACQKDGAEIAKVGQMFVAWKLKGYDRCDPGWLADGSVRYPISKPKRRCSPTEAAVRFNGFPDKKHKLYGVYCFKGQN
;
A
#
# COMPACT_ATOMS: atom_id res chain seq x y z
N TYR A 1 0.20 -1.87 5.44
CA TYR A 1 1.21 -2.57 4.64
C TYR A 1 1.54 -3.89 5.31
N PHE A 2 1.64 -4.96 4.53
CA PHE A 2 2.22 -6.23 4.96
C PHE A 2 3.18 -6.72 3.85
N PRO A 3 4.29 -7.38 4.21
CA PRO A 3 5.31 -7.82 3.25
C PRO A 3 4.89 -9.10 2.54
N ARG A 4 5.70 -9.55 1.57
CA ARG A 4 5.50 -10.82 0.85
C ARG A 4 5.36 -12.05 1.76
N LEU A 5 5.99 -12.02 2.93
CA LEU A 5 5.94 -13.10 3.92
C LEU A 5 4.55 -13.29 4.54
N GLY A 6 3.62 -12.37 4.29
CA GLY A 6 2.24 -12.43 4.76
C GLY A 6 1.96 -11.46 5.90
N ARG A 7 0.73 -11.53 6.41
CA ARG A 7 0.24 -10.66 7.49
C ARG A 7 0.88 -11.00 8.83
N TYR A 8 1.03 -9.98 9.68
CA TYR A 8 1.46 -10.11 11.08
C TYR A 8 2.86 -10.72 11.26
N ASN A 9 3.79 -10.30 10.41
CA ASN A 9 5.18 -10.77 10.41
C ASN A 9 6.21 -9.65 10.68
N LEU A 10 5.78 -8.46 11.10
CA LEU A 10 6.67 -7.34 11.36
C LEU A 10 6.66 -6.99 12.85
N ASN A 11 7.82 -7.05 13.51
CA ASN A 11 8.02 -6.29 14.74
C ASN A 11 8.05 -4.78 14.43
N PHE A 12 8.13 -3.92 15.43
CA PHE A 12 8.04 -2.47 15.20
C PHE A 12 9.19 -1.94 14.32
N TYR A 13 10.40 -2.45 14.50
CA TYR A 13 11.58 -1.99 13.76
C TYR A 13 11.56 -2.45 12.30
N ASP A 14 11.07 -3.66 12.05
CA ASP A 14 10.84 -4.17 10.70
C ASP A 14 9.69 -3.44 10.02
N ALA A 15 8.65 -3.07 10.78
CA ALA A 15 7.55 -2.24 10.31
C ALA A 15 8.01 -0.83 9.89
N ASP A 16 8.83 -0.19 10.71
CA ASP A 16 9.41 1.12 10.39
C ASP A 16 10.30 1.06 9.14
N ARG A 17 11.16 0.04 9.05
CA ARG A 17 11.98 -0.20 7.86
C ARG A 17 11.11 -0.44 6.63
N ALA A 18 10.07 -1.26 6.74
CA ALA A 18 9.16 -1.55 5.64
C ALA A 18 8.46 -0.29 5.11
N CYS A 19 8.04 0.65 5.98
CA CYS A 19 7.50 1.92 5.52
C CYS A 19 8.55 2.75 4.77
N ARG A 20 9.78 2.86 5.32
CA ARG A 20 10.88 3.62 4.69
C ARG A 20 11.27 3.07 3.32
N ASP A 21 11.33 1.75 3.19
CA ASP A 21 11.61 1.06 1.92
C ASP A 21 10.53 1.37 0.86
N GLN A 22 9.32 1.73 1.29
CA GLN A 22 8.20 2.11 0.43
C GLN A 22 8.01 3.63 0.26
N ASP A 23 8.99 4.46 0.62
CA ASP A 23 8.91 5.93 0.51
C ASP A 23 7.82 6.53 1.41
N ALA A 24 7.80 6.04 2.64
CA ALA A 24 6.83 6.39 3.67
C ALA A 24 7.46 6.33 5.07
N VAL A 25 6.71 6.76 6.08
CA VAL A 25 7.04 6.61 7.50
C VAL A 25 5.92 5.85 8.21
N VAL A 26 6.16 5.32 9.41
CA VAL A 26 5.07 4.76 10.23
C VAL A 26 4.06 5.87 10.55
N ALA A 27 2.78 5.60 10.32
CA ALA A 27 1.72 6.57 10.54
C ALA A 27 1.56 6.89 12.03
N SER A 28 1.23 8.14 12.34
CA SER A 28 0.79 8.52 13.68
C SER A 28 -0.64 8.07 13.96
N VAL A 29 -1.02 8.12 15.24
CA VAL A 29 -2.42 7.89 15.67
C VAL A 29 -3.36 8.89 15.00
N ASP A 30 -2.98 10.17 14.93
CA ASP A 30 -3.78 11.20 14.28
C ASP A 30 -3.96 10.93 12.78
N GLN A 31 -2.91 10.51 12.08
CA GLN A 31 -2.99 10.15 10.65
C GLN A 31 -3.90 8.94 10.41
N LEU A 32 -3.89 7.95 11.31
CA LEU A 32 -4.84 6.83 11.24
C LEU A 32 -6.27 7.31 11.48
N HIS A 33 -6.45 8.23 12.42
CA HIS A 33 -7.75 8.81 12.75
C HIS A 33 -8.32 9.62 11.57
N ASP A 34 -7.52 10.47 10.95
CA ASP A 34 -7.91 11.23 9.75
C ASP A 34 -8.31 10.27 8.61
N ALA A 35 -7.50 9.24 8.36
CA ALA A 35 -7.83 8.23 7.35
C ALA A 35 -9.14 7.49 7.66
N PHE A 36 -9.42 7.19 8.93
CA PHE A 36 -10.70 6.62 9.37
C PHE A 36 -11.88 7.56 9.10
N GLN A 37 -11.75 8.85 9.43
CA GLN A 37 -12.78 9.86 9.13
C GLN A 37 -13.03 10.00 7.63
N GLU A 38 -11.99 9.81 6.82
CA GLU A 38 -12.09 9.75 5.35
C GLU A 38 -12.63 8.41 4.80
N GLY A 39 -13.03 7.48 5.67
CA GLY A 39 -13.72 6.26 5.28
C GLY A 39 -12.86 4.98 5.30
N MET A 40 -11.61 5.02 5.78
CA MET A 40 -10.73 3.86 5.80
C MET A 40 -11.32 2.70 6.63
N ASN A 41 -11.51 1.55 5.96
CA ASN A 41 -12.03 0.32 6.56
C ASN A 41 -11.00 -0.82 6.44
N TRP A 42 -10.17 -1.01 7.45
CA TRP A 42 -9.07 -1.98 7.40
C TRP A 42 -9.10 -2.94 8.58
N CYS A 43 -9.28 -4.23 8.31
CA CYS A 43 -9.43 -5.27 9.33
C CYS A 43 -8.15 -6.08 9.55
N ASN A 44 -7.03 -5.36 9.61
CA ASN A 44 -5.77 -5.91 10.06
C ASN A 44 -5.18 -4.97 11.09
N ALA A 45 -4.74 -5.50 12.23
CA ALA A 45 -4.03 -4.76 13.25
C ALA A 45 -2.64 -4.34 12.73
N GLY A 46 -2.29 -3.06 12.89
CA GLY A 46 -1.02 -2.52 12.42
C GLY A 46 -0.36 -1.58 13.42
N TRP A 47 0.97 -1.59 13.41
CA TRP A 47 1.81 -0.65 14.16
C TRP A 47 1.55 0.81 13.77
N LEU A 48 1.63 1.68 14.78
CA LEU A 48 1.67 3.13 14.69
C LEU A 48 2.94 3.67 15.36
N SER A 49 3.30 4.92 15.06
CA SER A 49 4.61 5.50 15.42
C SER A 49 4.87 5.61 16.93
N ASP A 50 3.82 5.66 17.75
CA ASP A 50 3.91 5.64 19.21
C ASP A 50 4.18 4.23 19.79
N GLY A 51 4.17 3.20 18.94
CA GLY A 51 4.29 1.79 19.35
C GLY A 51 2.95 1.17 19.78
N SER A 52 1.84 1.87 19.56
CA SER A 52 0.52 1.25 19.67
C SER A 52 0.18 0.43 18.42
N VAL A 53 -0.77 -0.49 18.59
CA VAL A 53 -1.28 -1.31 17.50
C VAL A 53 -2.79 -1.10 17.41
N GLN A 54 -3.28 -0.71 16.24
CA GLN A 54 -4.69 -0.34 16.06
C GLN A 54 -5.21 -0.81 14.71
N TYR A 55 -6.52 -0.71 14.47
CA TYR A 55 -7.11 -0.86 13.12
C TYR A 55 -8.48 -0.14 13.00
N PRO A 56 -8.74 0.59 11.90
CA PRO A 56 -9.97 1.36 11.71
C PRO A 56 -11.08 0.54 11.03
N ILE A 57 -12.30 0.56 11.57
CA ILE A 57 -13.47 -0.12 10.99
C ILE A 57 -14.62 0.85 10.80
N THR A 58 -14.92 1.22 9.55
CA THR A 58 -16.14 1.98 9.21
C THR A 58 -17.32 1.07 8.88
N SER A 59 -17.09 -0.20 8.51
CA SER A 59 -18.13 -1.20 8.25
C SER A 59 -17.95 -2.43 9.16
N PRO A 60 -18.63 -2.46 10.32
CA PRO A 60 -18.58 -3.56 11.29
C PRO A 60 -18.94 -4.91 10.68
N ARG A 61 -18.21 -5.96 11.07
CA ARG A 61 -18.39 -7.34 10.60
C ARG A 61 -17.72 -8.33 11.55
N GLU A 62 -18.21 -9.57 11.58
CA GLU A 62 -17.75 -10.61 12.50
C GLU A 62 -16.23 -10.74 12.64
N PRO A 63 -15.44 -10.95 11.56
CA PRO A 63 -13.99 -11.15 11.69
C PRO A 63 -13.23 -9.88 12.16
N CYS A 64 -13.91 -8.75 12.33
CA CYS A 64 -13.33 -7.43 12.54
C CYS A 64 -13.81 -6.76 13.82
N GLY A 65 -14.09 -7.57 14.84
CA GLY A 65 -14.59 -7.10 16.14
C GLY A 65 -16.10 -7.25 16.33
N GLY A 66 -16.79 -8.05 15.51
CA GLY A 66 -18.21 -8.35 15.66
C GLY A 66 -19.13 -7.43 14.84
N LYS A 67 -20.23 -8.01 14.30
CA LYS A 67 -21.19 -7.30 13.45
C LYS A 67 -22.01 -6.24 14.21
N ASN A 68 -22.20 -6.40 15.51
CA ASN A 68 -23.03 -5.53 16.36
C ASN A 68 -22.22 -4.41 17.05
N THR A 69 -21.01 -4.11 16.56
CA THR A 69 -20.19 -3.03 17.14
C THR A 69 -20.34 -1.74 16.35
N ALA A 70 -20.18 -0.59 17.02
CA ALA A 70 -20.19 0.71 16.35
C ALA A 70 -18.91 0.90 15.49
N PRO A 71 -18.99 1.63 14.37
CA PRO A 71 -17.79 2.09 13.65
C PRO A 71 -16.78 2.74 14.59
N GLY A 72 -15.49 2.51 14.37
CA GLY A 72 -14.43 3.11 15.18
C GLY A 72 -13.08 2.44 14.99
N ILE A 73 -12.09 3.00 15.66
CA ILE A 73 -10.73 2.47 15.71
C ILE A 73 -10.64 1.48 16.87
N ARG A 74 -10.21 0.26 16.57
CA ARG A 74 -9.96 -0.78 17.57
C ARG A 74 -8.50 -0.70 17.97
N SER A 75 -8.26 -0.62 19.27
CA SER A 75 -6.90 -0.48 19.80
C SER A 75 -6.51 -1.71 20.60
N TYR A 76 -5.30 -2.18 20.35
CA TYR A 76 -4.60 -3.19 21.12
C TYR A 76 -3.67 -2.54 22.17
N GLY A 77 -3.61 -1.21 22.22
CA GLY A 77 -2.72 -0.46 23.12
C GLY A 77 -1.25 -0.55 22.70
N LEU A 78 -0.36 -0.12 23.60
CA LEU A 78 1.09 -0.27 23.45
C LEU A 78 1.46 -1.76 23.46
N ARG A 79 2.38 -2.13 22.57
CA ARG A 79 2.87 -3.51 22.41
C ARG A 79 4.39 -3.56 22.55
N ASP A 80 4.92 -4.74 22.86
CA ASP A 80 6.35 -5.00 22.93
C ASP A 80 6.94 -4.90 21.51
N LYS A 81 7.76 -3.89 21.29
CA LYS A 81 8.30 -3.51 19.96
C LYS A 81 9.21 -4.57 19.36
N ASP A 82 9.80 -5.44 20.18
CA ASP A 82 10.72 -6.49 19.76
C ASP A 82 10.01 -7.83 19.56
N LYS A 83 9.06 -8.18 20.46
CA LYS A 83 8.45 -9.51 20.49
C LYS A 83 7.16 -9.63 19.69
N ASN A 84 6.36 -8.57 19.64
CA ASN A 84 5.05 -8.66 18.97
C ASN A 84 5.19 -8.43 17.47
N HIS A 85 4.32 -9.07 16.69
CA HIS A 85 4.35 -9.02 15.24
C HIS A 85 2.98 -8.66 14.68
N TYR A 86 2.92 -7.65 13.81
CA TYR A 86 1.70 -7.11 13.22
C TYR A 86 1.96 -6.64 11.77
N ASP A 87 0.94 -6.05 11.14
CA ASP A 87 1.12 -5.24 9.94
C ASP A 87 1.59 -3.83 10.35
N VAL A 88 1.63 -2.87 9.43
CA VAL A 88 1.96 -1.47 9.75
C VAL A 88 1.11 -0.50 8.93
N PHE A 89 0.66 0.60 9.53
CA PHE A 89 0.13 1.71 8.75
C PHE A 89 1.28 2.65 8.37
N CYS A 90 1.45 2.89 7.07
CA CYS A 90 2.45 3.81 6.57
C CYS A 90 1.79 5.07 6.04
N PHE A 91 2.44 6.21 6.26
CA PHE A 91 2.02 7.51 5.76
C PHE A 91 3.07 8.05 4.80
N SER A 92 2.61 8.57 3.66
CA SER A 92 3.46 9.26 2.68
C SER A 92 2.73 10.49 2.18
N SER A 93 3.42 11.63 2.17
CA SER A 93 2.91 12.93 1.73
C SER A 93 3.80 13.57 0.66
N HIS A 94 4.98 13.03 0.43
CA HIS A 94 5.97 13.62 -0.46
C HIS A 94 5.78 13.11 -1.90
N TYR A 95 5.53 14.04 -2.82
CA TYR A 95 5.42 13.76 -4.25
C TYR A 95 6.38 14.65 -5.03
N ASN A 96 7.65 14.26 -5.10
CA ASN A 96 8.66 14.99 -5.87
C ASN A 96 9.11 14.21 -7.11
N GLY A 97 8.21 14.03 -8.07
CA GLY A 97 8.50 13.28 -9.27
C GLY A 97 7.29 12.98 -10.14
N ARG A 98 7.48 12.07 -11.08
CA ARG A 98 6.45 11.58 -12.00
C ARG A 98 6.25 10.10 -11.80
N PHE A 99 5.08 9.74 -11.26
CA PHE A 99 4.56 8.38 -11.21
C PHE A 99 3.76 8.07 -12.49
N TYR A 100 4.03 6.93 -13.13
CA TYR A 100 3.34 6.55 -14.37
C TYR A 100 3.41 5.04 -14.61
N TYR A 101 2.45 4.53 -15.38
CA TYR A 101 2.49 3.20 -15.95
C TYR A 101 3.30 3.23 -17.25
N LEU A 102 4.32 2.38 -17.37
CA LEU A 102 5.14 2.31 -18.57
C LEU A 102 4.42 1.49 -19.65
N ILE A 103 4.16 2.12 -20.80
CA ILE A 103 3.56 1.44 -21.95
C ILE A 103 4.64 0.59 -22.62
N HIS A 104 4.47 -0.73 -22.56
CA HIS A 104 5.42 -1.71 -23.09
C HIS A 104 4.66 -2.68 -24.04
N PRO A 105 5.27 -3.14 -25.16
CA PRO A 105 4.60 -3.98 -26.16
C PRO A 105 4.15 -5.36 -25.63
N SER A 106 4.78 -5.84 -24.56
CA SER A 106 4.46 -7.12 -23.92
C SER A 106 4.41 -7.01 -22.41
N LYS A 107 3.76 -7.98 -21.76
CA LYS A 107 3.82 -8.17 -20.31
C LYS A 107 5.23 -8.60 -19.88
N LEU A 108 5.56 -8.29 -18.63
CA LEU A 108 6.93 -8.35 -18.10
C LEU A 108 6.99 -9.29 -16.90
N THR A 109 8.11 -10.02 -16.79
CA THR A 109 8.58 -10.53 -15.49
C THR A 109 8.97 -9.37 -14.58
N TYR A 110 9.14 -9.61 -13.28
CA TYR A 110 9.58 -8.56 -12.35
C TYR A 110 10.95 -7.98 -12.76
N ASP A 111 11.91 -8.83 -13.13
CA ASP A 111 13.26 -8.37 -13.48
C ASP A 111 13.29 -7.61 -14.83
N GLU A 112 12.41 -7.96 -15.77
CA GLU A 112 12.23 -7.17 -16.99
C GLU A 112 11.54 -5.82 -16.69
N ALA A 113 10.57 -5.80 -15.77
CA ALA A 113 9.89 -4.59 -15.32
C ALA A 113 10.86 -3.58 -14.70
N VAL A 114 11.74 -4.03 -13.79
CA VAL A 114 12.80 -3.20 -13.21
C VAL A 114 13.70 -2.61 -14.29
N ARG A 115 14.20 -3.45 -15.21
CA ARG A 115 15.07 -3.01 -16.32
C ARG A 115 14.35 -2.07 -17.29
N ALA A 116 13.05 -2.25 -17.50
CA ALA A 116 12.27 -1.39 -18.38
C ALA A 116 12.17 0.04 -17.83
N CYS A 117 11.90 0.20 -16.52
CA CYS A 117 11.92 1.53 -15.90
C CYS A 117 13.32 2.16 -15.97
N GLN A 118 14.38 1.40 -15.69
CA GLN A 118 15.76 1.89 -15.76
C GLN A 118 16.14 2.39 -17.16
N LYS A 119 15.75 1.65 -18.22
CA LYS A 119 15.96 2.07 -19.62
C LYS A 119 15.21 3.35 -19.98
N ASP A 120 14.10 3.64 -19.30
CA ASP A 120 13.32 4.88 -19.46
C ASP A 120 13.87 6.04 -18.59
N GLY A 121 15.00 5.83 -17.91
CA GLY A 121 15.61 6.81 -17.00
C GLY A 121 14.77 7.05 -15.75
N ALA A 122 14.12 5.99 -15.24
CA ALA A 122 13.29 5.98 -14.05
C ALA A 122 13.59 4.75 -13.18
N GLU A 123 13.01 4.70 -11.99
CA GLU A 123 13.06 3.52 -11.12
C GLU A 123 11.71 2.81 -11.11
N ILE A 124 11.68 1.53 -10.75
CA ILE A 124 10.41 0.87 -10.47
C ILE A 124 9.74 1.57 -9.27
N ALA A 125 8.48 1.92 -9.41
CA ALA A 125 7.80 2.72 -8.40
C ALA A 125 7.62 1.96 -7.08
N LYS A 126 7.75 2.67 -5.97
CA LYS A 126 7.44 2.16 -4.63
C LYS A 126 5.95 2.24 -4.32
N VAL A 127 5.50 1.46 -3.34
CA VAL A 127 4.09 1.44 -2.94
C VAL A 127 3.63 2.80 -2.42
N GLY A 128 4.43 3.48 -1.60
CA GLY A 128 4.08 4.82 -1.09
C GLY A 128 3.88 5.82 -2.22
N GLN A 129 4.76 5.81 -3.23
CA GLN A 129 4.64 6.67 -4.42
C GLN A 129 3.33 6.43 -5.18
N MET A 130 2.87 5.17 -5.31
CA MET A 130 1.57 4.87 -5.90
C MET A 130 0.41 5.44 -5.05
N PHE A 131 0.45 5.27 -3.73
CA PHE A 131 -0.60 5.80 -2.84
C PHE A 131 -0.66 7.33 -2.89
N VAL A 132 0.48 8.01 -2.94
CA VAL A 132 0.54 9.47 -3.09
C VAL A 132 0.01 9.91 -4.45
N ALA A 133 0.42 9.26 -5.54
CA ALA A 133 -0.08 9.57 -6.88
C ALA A 133 -1.60 9.37 -6.98
N TRP A 134 -2.11 8.29 -6.42
CA TRP A 134 -3.54 8.01 -6.35
C TRP A 134 -4.30 9.05 -5.50
N LYS A 135 -3.89 9.25 -4.24
CA LYS A 135 -4.62 10.08 -3.27
C LYS A 135 -4.50 11.57 -3.57
N LEU A 136 -3.30 12.07 -3.86
CA LEU A 136 -3.05 13.52 -4.01
C LEU A 136 -3.11 14.01 -5.45
N LYS A 137 -2.84 13.14 -6.43
CA LYS A 137 -2.86 13.52 -7.86
C LYS A 137 -4.02 12.89 -8.64
N GLY A 138 -4.87 12.11 -7.99
CA GLY A 138 -6.03 11.48 -8.62
C GLY A 138 -5.63 10.46 -9.70
N TYR A 139 -4.43 9.87 -9.60
CA TYR A 139 -3.94 8.93 -10.60
C TYR A 139 -4.87 7.72 -10.70
N ASP A 140 -5.29 7.36 -11.91
CA ASP A 140 -6.28 6.33 -12.19
C ASP A 140 -5.83 5.46 -13.36
N ARG A 141 -5.65 4.16 -13.10
CA ARG A 141 -5.25 3.18 -14.11
C ARG A 141 -5.76 1.79 -13.76
N CYS A 142 -6.50 1.18 -14.67
CA CYS A 142 -7.04 -0.18 -14.52
C CYS A 142 -6.11 -1.24 -15.14
N ASP A 143 -4.80 -1.11 -14.92
CA ASP A 143 -3.81 -2.07 -15.39
C ASP A 143 -2.95 -2.54 -14.20
N PRO A 144 -3.00 -3.82 -13.84
CA PRO A 144 -2.10 -4.38 -12.82
C PRO A 144 -0.65 -4.29 -13.27
N GLY A 145 0.20 -3.75 -12.41
CA GLY A 145 1.63 -3.57 -12.68
C GLY A 145 2.50 -3.85 -11.46
N TRP A 146 3.73 -4.28 -11.72
CA TRP A 146 4.75 -4.50 -10.71
C TRP A 146 5.14 -3.20 -9.99
N LEU A 147 5.44 -3.33 -8.70
CA LEU A 147 6.03 -2.31 -7.84
C LEU A 147 7.31 -2.84 -7.19
N ALA A 148 8.10 -1.95 -6.61
CA ALA A 148 9.42 -2.23 -6.06
C ALA A 148 9.43 -3.38 -5.02
N ASP A 149 8.40 -3.49 -4.18
CA ASP A 149 8.26 -4.57 -3.19
C ASP A 149 7.95 -5.95 -3.80
N GLY A 150 7.82 -6.04 -5.13
CA GLY A 150 7.43 -7.25 -5.83
C GLY A 150 5.94 -7.56 -5.74
N SER A 151 5.12 -6.64 -5.22
CA SER A 151 3.67 -6.74 -5.34
C SER A 151 3.21 -6.30 -6.72
N VAL A 152 1.99 -6.73 -7.06
CA VAL A 152 1.26 -6.21 -8.21
C VAL A 152 0.05 -5.45 -7.71
N ARG A 153 -0.10 -4.20 -8.17
CA ARG A 153 -1.17 -3.30 -7.76
C ARG A 153 -1.69 -2.48 -8.93
N TYR A 154 -2.85 -1.84 -8.75
CA TYR A 154 -3.33 -0.80 -9.65
C TYR A 154 -4.22 0.23 -8.92
N PRO A 155 -4.03 1.54 -9.14
CA PRO A 155 -4.80 2.59 -8.49
C PRO A 155 -6.07 2.96 -9.26
N ILE A 156 -7.22 3.00 -8.58
CA ILE A 156 -8.48 3.50 -9.14
C ILE A 156 -8.95 4.69 -8.29
N SER A 157 -8.93 5.88 -8.87
CA SER A 157 -9.42 7.11 -8.23
C SER A 157 -10.90 7.36 -8.55
N LYS A 158 -11.40 6.84 -9.68
CA LYS A 158 -12.81 6.93 -10.08
C LYS A 158 -13.39 5.52 -10.21
N PRO A 159 -14.32 5.10 -9.33
CA PRO A 159 -14.93 3.77 -9.39
C PRO A 159 -15.47 3.42 -10.78
N LYS A 160 -15.17 2.20 -11.24
CA LYS A 160 -15.51 1.68 -12.58
C LYS A 160 -15.86 0.20 -12.50
N ARG A 161 -16.94 -0.20 -13.18
CA ARG A 161 -17.53 -1.55 -13.12
C ARG A 161 -16.56 -2.72 -13.28
N ARG A 162 -15.54 -2.62 -14.15
CA ARG A 162 -14.59 -3.72 -14.41
C ARG A 162 -13.36 -3.74 -13.48
N CYS A 163 -13.10 -2.65 -12.77
CA CYS A 163 -11.82 -2.40 -12.13
C CYS A 163 -11.95 -2.28 -10.61
N SER A 164 -12.93 -1.50 -10.18
CA SER A 164 -13.24 -1.18 -8.79
C SER A 164 -14.67 -0.61 -8.76
N PRO A 165 -15.71 -1.46 -8.66
CA PRO A 165 -17.09 -1.03 -8.90
C PRO A 165 -17.62 -0.02 -7.88
N THR A 166 -17.17 -0.12 -6.63
CA THR A 166 -17.82 0.54 -5.49
C THR A 166 -16.96 1.61 -4.82
N GLU A 167 -15.65 1.59 -4.97
CA GLU A 167 -14.74 2.43 -4.18
C GLU A 167 -13.51 2.88 -4.98
N ALA A 168 -13.00 4.05 -4.63
CA ALA A 168 -11.66 4.46 -5.04
C ALA A 168 -10.65 3.75 -4.13
N ALA A 169 -9.70 3.03 -4.72
CA ALA A 169 -8.71 2.27 -3.96
C ALA A 169 -7.47 1.95 -4.79
N VAL A 170 -6.34 1.77 -4.11
CA VAL A 170 -5.21 1.02 -4.66
C VAL A 170 -5.50 -0.47 -4.48
N ARG A 171 -5.81 -1.14 -5.59
CA ARG A 171 -6.11 -2.58 -5.61
C ARG A 171 -4.83 -3.40 -5.53
N PHE A 172 -4.86 -4.47 -4.73
CA PHE A 172 -3.75 -5.37 -4.49
C PHE A 172 -4.03 -6.73 -5.11
N ASN A 173 -3.17 -7.19 -6.03
CA ASN A 173 -3.29 -8.47 -6.74
C ASN A 173 -2.40 -9.57 -6.15
N GLY A 174 -1.69 -9.29 -5.05
CA GLY A 174 -0.81 -10.25 -4.41
C GLY A 174 0.67 -10.05 -4.72
N PHE A 175 1.45 -11.06 -4.34
CA PHE A 175 2.87 -11.21 -4.65
C PHE A 175 3.05 -12.43 -5.57
N PRO A 176 2.80 -12.29 -6.89
CA PRO A 176 2.90 -13.40 -7.82
C PRO A 176 4.35 -13.84 -8.06
N ASP A 177 4.53 -15.01 -8.67
CA ASP A 177 5.86 -15.48 -9.06
C ASP A 177 6.51 -14.49 -10.04
N LYS A 178 7.71 -14.00 -9.66
CA LYS A 178 8.49 -13.02 -10.40
C LYS A 178 8.91 -13.48 -11.78
N LYS A 179 8.91 -14.80 -12.04
CA LYS A 179 9.32 -15.40 -13.32
C LYS A 179 8.23 -15.36 -14.40
N HIS A 180 6.98 -15.06 -14.04
CA HIS A 180 5.87 -15.05 -15.00
C HIS A 180 5.67 -13.68 -15.67
N LYS A 181 5.50 -13.69 -17.00
CA LYS A 181 5.26 -12.49 -17.82
C LYS A 181 3.79 -12.10 -17.85
N LEU A 182 3.24 -11.65 -16.73
CA LEU A 182 1.80 -11.44 -16.59
C LEU A 182 1.39 -9.96 -16.49
N TYR A 183 2.28 -9.09 -16.04
CA TYR A 183 1.91 -7.73 -15.61
C TYR A 183 2.72 -6.65 -16.33
N GLY A 184 2.20 -5.42 -16.29
CA GLY A 184 2.97 -4.24 -16.67
C GLY A 184 3.87 -3.77 -15.54
N VAL A 185 4.29 -2.51 -15.59
CA VAL A 185 5.11 -1.91 -14.54
C VAL A 185 4.73 -0.45 -14.31
N TYR A 186 4.74 -0.03 -13.05
CA TYR A 186 4.71 1.37 -12.68
C TYR A 186 6.13 1.85 -12.41
N CYS A 187 6.49 2.97 -13.01
CA CYS A 187 7.78 3.61 -12.82
C CYS A 187 7.62 4.95 -12.11
N PHE A 188 8.68 5.38 -11.44
CA PHE A 188 8.78 6.69 -10.81
C PHE A 188 10.07 7.37 -11.25
N LYS A 189 9.94 8.60 -11.75
CA LYS A 189 11.07 9.45 -12.10
C LYS A 189 11.13 10.62 -11.15
N GLY A 190 12.13 10.67 -10.28
CA GLY A 190 12.36 11.79 -9.38
C GLY A 190 12.63 13.09 -10.15
N GLN A 191 12.26 14.23 -9.56
CA GLN A 191 12.80 15.51 -10.01
C GLN A 191 14.18 15.68 -9.36
N ASN A 192 15.22 15.75 -10.19
CA ASN A 192 16.56 16.18 -9.77
C ASN A 192 16.54 17.65 -9.38
#